data_AF-A0A1F4R8T9-F1
#
_entry.id   AF-A0A1F4R8T9-F1
#
_cell.length_a   1.000
_cell.length_b   1.000
_cell.length_c   1.000
_cell.angle_alpha   90.00
_cell.angle_beta   90.00
_cell.angle_gamma   90.00
#
_symmetry.space_group_name_H-M   'P 1'
#
loop_
_entity.id
_entity.type
_entity.pdbx_description
1 polymer ?
#
loop_
_entity_poly.entity_id
_entity_poly.type
_entity_poly.pdbx_seq_one_letter_code
_entity_poly.pdbx_strand_id
1 'polypeptide(L)'
;MDINVFFQTIVHYTIDVAPALALGFFISGLIHEFLPDDFVAKYLAKKNIFSILWATLIGVFLPVCCLGSLPVAVSFYKKGARLGPILAFIVATPATSITALLLTYKLLGAKFTVFIFFAAIILGVIMGLIGNLFSYEPKAVGKTKSCCVDECSGDVCTCERHHSLFSKIKSVFVYAFWTMPRDIGKEILIGLFLAALITSIAPIGTLIKLYLGGAFGYVFTLVFGLFMYLCSTGSVPLVHAFVKAGMNTGASMLLLLAGPVTSFGTMLVVRKQFGNKILAVYVITISIVALILSYEFSLI
;
A
#
# COMPACT_ATOMS: atom_id res chain seq x y z
N MET A 1 31.63 4.06 4.54
CA MET A 1 30.57 3.05 4.71
C MET A 1 30.70 2.54 6.14
N ASP A 2 30.05 3.18 7.10
CA ASP A 2 30.20 2.80 8.50
C ASP A 2 29.27 1.62 8.80
N ILE A 3 29.85 0.43 8.95
CA ILE A 3 29.11 -0.82 9.15
C ILE A 3 28.20 -0.74 10.40
N ASN A 4 28.62 0.03 11.40
CA ASN A 4 27.86 0.30 12.62
C ASN A 4 26.65 1.21 12.37
N VAL A 5 26.75 2.21 11.50
CA VAL A 5 25.62 3.10 11.14
C VAL A 5 24.58 2.33 10.34
N PHE A 6 25.02 1.45 9.45
CA PHE A 6 24.14 0.57 8.69
C PHE A 6 23.34 -0.39 9.59
N PHE A 7 24.03 -1.06 10.53
CA PHE A 7 23.39 -2.02 11.44
C PHE A 7 22.41 -1.34 12.40
N GLN A 8 22.80 -0.19 12.97
CA GLN A 8 21.92 0.64 13.81
C GLN A 8 20.67 1.09 13.06
N THR A 9 20.82 1.54 11.81
CA THR A 9 19.71 1.97 10.98
C THR A 9 18.72 0.82 10.73
N ILE A 10 19.20 -0.36 10.33
CA ILE A 10 18.33 -1.53 10.09
C ILE A 10 17.59 -1.94 11.36
N VAL A 11 18.27 -2.00 12.50
CA VAL A 11 17.65 -2.41 13.78
C VAL A 11 16.58 -1.41 14.20
N HIS A 12 16.85 -0.12 14.08
CA HIS A 12 15.88 0.92 14.42
C HIS A 12 14.62 0.84 13.54
N TYR A 13 14.80 0.76 12.22
CA TYR A 13 13.68 0.58 11.29
C TYR A 13 12.90 -0.71 11.55
N THR A 14 13.60 -1.80 11.89
CA THR A 14 12.94 -3.08 12.19
C THR A 14 12.06 -2.95 13.43
N ILE A 15 12.54 -2.30 14.49
CA ILE A 15 11.78 -2.12 15.74
C ILE A 15 10.58 -1.18 15.53
N ASP A 16 10.71 -0.13 14.72
CA ASP A 16 9.61 0.79 14.43
C ASP A 16 8.52 0.17 13.54
N VAL A 17 8.93 -0.64 12.57
CA VAL A 17 8.01 -1.23 11.57
C VAL A 17 7.39 -2.54 12.08
N ALA A 18 8.08 -3.30 12.93
CA ALA A 18 7.60 -4.57 13.50
C ALA A 18 6.21 -4.49 14.17
N PRO A 19 5.91 -3.53 15.07
CA PRO A 19 4.59 -3.46 15.70
C PRO A 19 3.49 -3.09 14.71
N ALA A 20 3.78 -2.21 13.75
CA ALA A 20 2.83 -1.83 12.71
C ALA A 20 2.53 -3.01 11.76
N LEU A 21 3.55 -3.80 11.42
CA LEU A 21 3.40 -5.05 10.66
C LEU A 21 2.64 -6.09 11.47
N ALA A 22 2.95 -6.28 12.75
CA ALA A 22 2.26 -7.22 13.62
C ALA A 22 0.76 -6.89 13.72
N LEU A 23 0.42 -5.60 13.91
CA LEU A 23 -0.96 -5.12 13.86
C LEU A 23 -1.60 -5.33 12.49
N GLY A 24 -0.88 -5.04 11.40
CA GLY A 24 -1.36 -5.28 10.04
C GLY A 24 -1.68 -6.75 9.78
N PHE A 25 -0.81 -7.67 10.19
CA PHE A 25 -1.03 -9.12 10.09
C PHE A 25 -2.16 -9.59 11.00
N PHE A 26 -2.27 -9.05 12.21
CA PHE A 26 -3.35 -9.37 13.14
C PHE A 26 -4.72 -8.94 12.57
N ILE A 27 -4.82 -7.71 12.08
CA ILE A 27 -6.02 -7.18 11.41
C ILE A 27 -6.31 -7.99 10.14
N SER A 28 -5.30 -8.31 9.33
CA SER A 28 -5.47 -9.12 8.13
C SER A 28 -6.00 -10.52 8.44
N GLY A 29 -5.53 -11.15 9.52
CA GLY A 29 -6.04 -12.45 9.98
C GLY A 29 -7.48 -12.35 10.48
N LEU A 30 -7.77 -11.33 11.29
CA LEU A 30 -9.13 -11.08 11.78
C LEU A 30 -10.10 -10.84 10.63
N ILE A 31 -9.72 -10.01 9.65
CA ILE A 31 -10.49 -9.78 8.43
C ILE A 31 -10.63 -11.07 7.63
N HIS A 32 -9.57 -11.88 7.47
CA HIS A 32 -9.68 -13.12 6.72
C HIS A 32 -10.71 -14.10 7.32
N GLU A 33 -10.82 -14.12 8.66
CA GLU A 33 -11.69 -15.04 9.40
C GLU A 33 -13.11 -14.49 9.64
N PHE A 34 -13.25 -13.17 9.81
CA PHE A 34 -14.53 -12.49 10.05
C PHE A 34 -15.21 -11.96 8.78
N LEU A 35 -14.49 -11.81 7.67
CA LEU A 35 -15.07 -11.32 6.43
C LEU A 35 -15.70 -12.51 5.67
N PRO A 36 -17.04 -12.63 5.63
CA PRO A 36 -17.68 -13.72 4.91
C PRO A 36 -17.40 -13.56 3.42
N ASP A 37 -17.14 -14.68 2.73
CA ASP A 37 -16.81 -14.69 1.31
C ASP A 37 -17.95 -14.09 0.47
N ASP A 38 -19.19 -14.15 0.96
CA ASP A 38 -20.37 -13.48 0.39
C ASP A 38 -20.24 -11.95 0.38
N PHE A 39 -19.62 -11.34 1.39
CA PHE A 39 -19.43 -9.89 1.44
C PHE A 39 -18.40 -9.45 0.40
N VAL A 40 -17.32 -10.23 0.26
CA VAL A 40 -16.28 -10.01 -0.77
C VAL A 40 -16.88 -10.22 -2.16
N ALA A 41 -17.65 -11.29 -2.36
CA ALA A 41 -18.31 -11.58 -3.64
C ALA A 41 -19.34 -10.49 -4.01
N LYS A 42 -20.08 -9.97 -3.04
CA LYS A 42 -21.14 -8.97 -3.27
C LYS A 42 -20.58 -7.56 -3.52
N TYR A 43 -19.57 -7.14 -2.75
CA TYR A 43 -19.06 -5.75 -2.77
C TYR A 43 -17.71 -5.59 -3.46
N LEU A 44 -16.85 -6.61 -3.55
CA LEU A 44 -15.50 -6.48 -4.11
C LEU A 44 -15.26 -7.33 -5.37
N ALA A 45 -16.10 -8.32 -5.67
CA ALA A 45 -15.93 -9.17 -6.86
C ALA A 45 -16.61 -8.62 -8.13
N LYS A 46 -17.45 -7.59 -8.05
CA LYS A 46 -18.13 -6.99 -9.22
C LYS A 46 -17.25 -5.97 -9.94
N LYS A 47 -17.37 -5.89 -11.28
CA LYS A 47 -16.66 -4.92 -12.16
C LYS A 47 -17.20 -3.49 -11.99
N ASN A 48 -18.04 -3.22 -11.00
CA ASN A 48 -18.73 -1.93 -10.90
C ASN A 48 -17.86 -0.89 -10.20
N ILE A 49 -18.06 0.39 -10.53
CA ILE A 49 -17.44 1.51 -9.84
C ILE A 49 -17.75 1.49 -8.33
N PHE A 50 -18.93 0.99 -7.94
CA PHE A 50 -19.32 0.81 -6.55
C PHE A 50 -18.36 -0.07 -5.76
N SER A 51 -17.80 -1.12 -6.38
CA SER A 51 -16.83 -2.00 -5.71
C SER A 51 -15.54 -1.27 -5.40
N ILE A 52 -15.11 -0.43 -6.34
CA ILE A 52 -13.91 0.40 -6.20
C ILE A 52 -14.13 1.44 -5.10
N LEU A 53 -15.28 2.13 -5.12
CA LEU A 53 -15.60 3.16 -4.15
C LEU A 53 -15.71 2.59 -2.72
N TRP A 54 -16.34 1.41 -2.57
CA TRP A 54 -16.39 0.71 -1.28
C TRP A 54 -14.99 0.32 -0.79
N ALA A 55 -14.13 -0.20 -1.68
CA ALA A 55 -12.77 -0.56 -1.31
C ALA A 55 -11.92 0.66 -0.93
N THR A 56 -12.03 1.76 -1.68
CA THR A 56 -11.39 3.04 -1.33
C THR A 56 -11.89 3.55 0.01
N LEU A 57 -13.21 3.56 0.25
CA LEU A 57 -13.78 4.03 1.51
C LEU A 57 -13.29 3.21 2.71
N ILE A 58 -13.26 1.89 2.58
CA ILE A 58 -12.68 0.99 3.60
C ILE A 58 -11.19 1.33 3.81
N GLY A 59 -10.42 1.55 2.74
CA GLY A 59 -9.02 1.96 2.84
C GLY A 59 -8.83 3.30 3.57
N VAL A 60 -9.72 4.26 3.33
CA VAL A 60 -9.70 5.56 3.99
C VAL A 60 -9.93 5.44 5.49
N PHE A 61 -10.85 4.57 5.91
CA PHE A 61 -11.16 4.35 7.32
C PHE A 61 -10.18 3.44 8.06
N LEU A 62 -9.33 2.68 7.34
CA LEU A 62 -8.36 1.80 7.95
C LEU A 62 -7.05 2.57 8.22
N PRO A 63 -6.70 2.88 9.49
CA PRO A 63 -5.46 3.56 9.83
C PRO A 63 -4.27 2.58 9.81
N VAL A 64 -4.07 1.90 8.69
CA VAL A 64 -3.02 0.90 8.52
C VAL A 64 -1.90 1.51 7.69
N CYS A 65 -0.65 1.29 8.10
CA CYS A 65 0.50 1.74 7.32
C CYS A 65 0.54 1.04 5.95
N CYS A 66 1.23 1.63 4.96
CA CYS A 66 1.40 1.08 3.61
C CYS A 66 1.90 -0.37 3.57
N LEU A 67 2.63 -0.81 4.60
CA LEU A 67 3.08 -2.19 4.75
C LEU A 67 2.01 -3.14 5.29
N GLY A 68 1.13 -2.65 6.17
CA GLY A 68 0.03 -3.43 6.73
C GLY A 68 -1.20 -3.50 5.83
N SER A 69 -1.38 -2.56 4.89
CA SER A 69 -2.48 -2.63 3.91
C SER A 69 -2.26 -3.71 2.86
N LEU A 70 -1.00 -4.03 2.53
CA LEU A 70 -0.64 -5.10 1.59
C LEU A 70 -1.19 -6.48 1.97
N PRO A 71 -0.97 -7.02 3.19
CA PRO A 71 -1.52 -8.33 3.56
C PRO A 71 -3.04 -8.34 3.52
N VAL A 72 -3.71 -7.27 3.97
CA VAL A 72 -5.17 -7.15 3.89
C VAL A 72 -5.65 -7.21 2.44
N ALA A 73 -4.97 -6.49 1.55
CA ALA A 73 -5.27 -6.48 0.12
C ALA A 73 -5.05 -7.86 -0.54
N VAL A 74 -3.99 -8.57 -0.17
CA VAL A 74 -3.72 -9.94 -0.63
C VAL A 74 -4.78 -10.92 -0.08
N SER A 75 -5.27 -10.74 1.14
CA SER A 75 -6.37 -11.53 1.68
C SER A 75 -7.67 -11.33 0.88
N PHE A 76 -8.00 -10.10 0.47
CA PHE A 76 -9.13 -9.85 -0.44
C PHE A 76 -8.93 -10.55 -1.79
N TYR A 77 -7.72 -10.49 -2.34
CA TYR A 77 -7.38 -11.16 -3.58
C TYR A 77 -7.57 -12.68 -3.51
N LYS A 78 -7.08 -13.32 -2.44
CA LYS A 78 -7.23 -14.76 -2.22
C LYS A 78 -8.69 -15.20 -2.04
N LYS A 79 -9.56 -14.30 -1.56
CA LYS A 79 -11.02 -14.52 -1.44
C LYS A 79 -11.80 -14.23 -2.73
N GLY A 80 -11.12 -13.92 -3.83
CA GLY A 80 -11.75 -13.70 -5.14
C GLY A 80 -12.17 -12.25 -5.42
N ALA A 81 -11.67 -11.27 -4.67
CA ALA A 81 -11.85 -9.86 -5.04
C ALA A 81 -11.18 -9.57 -6.39
N ARG A 82 -11.79 -8.68 -7.18
CA ARG A 82 -11.22 -8.23 -8.46
C ARG A 82 -9.99 -7.35 -8.24
N LEU A 83 -9.10 -7.33 -9.23
CA LEU A 83 -7.86 -6.56 -9.21
C LEU A 83 -8.10 -5.05 -8.96
N GLY A 84 -9.12 -4.46 -9.59
CA GLY A 84 -9.45 -3.03 -9.46
C GLY A 84 -9.66 -2.57 -8.01
N PRO A 85 -10.66 -3.09 -7.28
CA PRO A 85 -10.89 -2.76 -5.86
C PRO A 85 -9.66 -2.94 -4.97
N ILE A 86 -8.83 -3.96 -5.24
CA ILE A 86 -7.60 -4.22 -4.48
C ILE A 86 -6.56 -3.13 -4.71
N LEU A 87 -6.33 -2.75 -5.97
CA LEU A 87 -5.39 -1.67 -6.30
C LEU A 87 -5.86 -0.32 -5.75
N ALA A 88 -7.17 -0.05 -5.84
CA ALA A 88 -7.76 1.16 -5.25
C ALA A 88 -7.54 1.24 -3.74
N PHE A 89 -7.72 0.13 -3.03
CA PHE A 89 -7.48 0.03 -1.59
C PHE A 89 -5.99 0.25 -1.24
N ILE A 90 -5.06 -0.43 -1.93
CA ILE A 90 -3.62 -0.29 -1.69
C ILE A 90 -3.14 1.15 -1.92
N VAL A 91 -3.69 1.83 -2.92
CA VAL A 91 -3.32 3.21 -3.27
C VAL A 91 -3.92 4.24 -2.31
N ALA A 92 -5.18 4.07 -1.92
CA ALA A 92 -5.87 5.04 -1.06
C ALA A 92 -5.36 5.02 0.39
N THR A 93 -5.16 3.82 0.96
CA THR A 93 -4.85 3.64 2.39
C THR A 93 -3.64 4.45 2.90
N PRO A 94 -2.48 4.47 2.21
CA PRO A 94 -1.30 5.20 2.69
C PRO A 94 -1.49 6.71 2.69
N ALA A 95 -2.20 7.23 1.68
CA ALA A 95 -2.33 8.66 1.44
C ALA A 95 -3.40 9.32 2.33
N THR A 96 -4.39 8.55 2.81
CA THR A 96 -5.45 9.05 3.72
C THR A 96 -5.25 8.65 5.18
N SER A 97 -4.05 8.18 5.56
CA SER A 97 -3.79 7.80 6.95
C SER A 97 -3.94 9.02 7.88
N ILE A 98 -4.63 8.83 9.00
CA ILE A 98 -4.91 9.88 9.99
C ILE A 98 -3.61 10.55 10.45
N THR A 99 -2.56 9.75 10.64
CA THR A 99 -1.23 10.22 11.07
C THR A 99 -0.59 11.14 10.03
N ALA A 100 -0.63 10.77 8.74
CA ALA A 100 -0.09 11.59 7.67
C ALA A 100 -0.90 12.88 7.51
N LEU A 101 -2.23 12.81 7.54
CA LEU A 101 -3.10 13.99 7.43
C LEU A 101 -2.87 14.98 8.59
N LEU A 102 -2.72 14.47 9.81
CA LEU A 102 -2.46 15.29 11.00
C LEU A 102 -1.09 15.98 10.94
N LEU A 103 -0.05 15.27 10.47
CA LEU A 103 1.28 15.84 10.28
C LEU A 103 1.29 16.88 9.16
N THR A 104 0.65 16.58 8.02
CA THR A 104 0.53 17.52 6.90
C THR A 104 -0.22 18.77 7.34
N TYR A 105 -1.27 18.62 8.15
CA TYR A 105 -2.04 19.75 8.67
C TYR A 105 -1.18 20.65 9.55
N LYS A 106 -0.37 20.07 10.44
CA LYS A 106 0.52 20.82 11.34
C LYS A 106 1.71 21.48 10.61
N LEU A 107 2.26 20.83 9.59
CA LEU A 107 3.50 21.28 8.93
C LEU A 107 3.25 22.14 7.69
N LEU A 108 2.33 21.73 6.82
CA LEU A 108 2.08 22.36 5.51
C LEU A 108 0.75 23.15 5.49
N GLY A 109 -0.13 22.95 6.48
CA GLY A 109 -1.38 23.67 6.64
C GLY A 109 -2.59 22.99 5.98
N ALA A 110 -3.76 23.58 6.21
CA ALA A 110 -5.06 23.00 5.86
C ALA A 110 -5.25 22.75 4.36
N LYS A 111 -4.74 23.67 3.50
CA LYS A 111 -4.89 23.56 2.04
C LYS A 111 -4.28 22.27 1.49
N PHE A 112 -3.06 21.93 1.93
CA PHE A 112 -2.40 20.68 1.56
C PHE A 112 -3.14 19.46 2.08
N THR A 113 -3.61 19.47 3.33
CA THR A 113 -4.33 18.33 3.91
C THR A 113 -5.65 18.03 3.24
N VAL A 114 -6.43 19.05 2.89
CA VAL A 114 -7.71 18.85 2.19
C VAL A 114 -7.45 18.31 0.78
N PHE A 115 -6.48 18.88 0.07
CA PHE A 115 -6.17 18.42 -1.28
C PHE A 115 -5.63 16.99 -1.30
N ILE A 116 -4.71 16.62 -0.40
CA ILE A 116 -4.16 15.25 -0.38
C ILE A 116 -5.26 14.22 -0.10
N PHE A 117 -6.24 14.54 0.74
CA PHE A 117 -7.37 13.67 1.03
C PHE A 117 -8.22 13.39 -0.22
N PHE A 118 -8.62 14.44 -0.93
CA PHE A 118 -9.40 14.27 -2.17
C PHE A 118 -8.57 13.65 -3.30
N ALA A 119 -7.33 14.08 -3.47
CA ALA A 119 -6.41 13.55 -4.46
C ALA A 119 -6.16 12.04 -4.26
N ALA A 120 -6.01 11.58 -3.02
CA ALA A 120 -5.86 10.17 -2.70
C ALA A 120 -7.08 9.33 -3.10
N ILE A 121 -8.29 9.84 -2.84
CA ILE A 121 -9.53 9.18 -3.24
C ILE A 121 -9.62 9.11 -4.77
N ILE A 122 -9.39 10.22 -5.46
CA ILE A 122 -9.41 10.28 -6.93
C ILE A 122 -8.37 9.33 -7.53
N LEU A 123 -7.14 9.37 -7.02
CA LEU A 123 -6.05 8.49 -7.43
C LEU A 123 -6.41 7.01 -7.22
N GLY A 124 -6.98 6.66 -6.06
CA GLY A 124 -7.45 5.30 -5.77
C GLY A 124 -8.56 4.85 -6.72
N VAL A 125 -9.55 5.70 -7.00
CA VAL A 125 -10.67 5.37 -7.90
C VAL A 125 -10.19 5.18 -9.35
N ILE A 126 -9.33 6.08 -9.85
CA ILE A 126 -8.77 5.96 -11.20
C ILE A 126 -7.91 4.70 -11.32
N MET A 127 -7.08 4.41 -10.33
CA MET A 127 -6.28 3.18 -10.27
C MET A 127 -7.16 1.93 -10.25
N GLY A 128 -8.26 1.95 -9.50
CA GLY A 128 -9.21 0.85 -9.46
C GLY A 128 -9.92 0.65 -10.78
N LEU A 129 -10.31 1.73 -11.46
CA LEU A 129 -10.94 1.70 -12.77
C LEU A 129 -10.01 1.06 -13.80
N ILE A 130 -8.78 1.54 -13.88
CA ILE A 130 -7.76 1.02 -14.80
C ILE A 130 -7.43 -0.44 -14.45
N GLY A 131 -7.30 -0.77 -13.17
CA GLY A 131 -7.10 -2.14 -12.71
C GLY A 131 -8.23 -3.10 -13.10
N ASN A 132 -9.44 -2.58 -13.27
CA ASN A 132 -10.63 -3.34 -13.63
C ASN A 132 -10.83 -3.50 -15.16
N LEU A 133 -10.09 -2.71 -15.96
CA LEU A 133 -9.94 -2.95 -17.40
C LEU A 133 -9.09 -4.20 -17.66
N PHE A 134 -8.09 -4.43 -16.81
CA PHE A 134 -7.31 -5.66 -16.85
C PHE A 134 -8.12 -6.78 -16.19
N SER A 135 -8.77 -7.60 -17.03
CA SER A 135 -9.36 -8.88 -16.61
C SER A 135 -8.24 -9.84 -16.20
N TYR A 136 -7.65 -9.60 -15.03
CA TYR A 136 -6.89 -10.61 -14.33
C TYR A 136 -7.90 -11.39 -13.50
N GLU A 137 -8.31 -12.54 -14.02
CA GLU A 137 -9.08 -13.48 -13.22
C GLU A 137 -8.25 -13.86 -12.01
N PRO A 138 -8.83 -13.83 -10.80
CA PRO A 138 -8.13 -14.27 -9.61
C PRO A 138 -7.66 -15.69 -9.86
N LYS A 139 -6.33 -15.92 -9.85
CA LYS A 139 -5.83 -17.27 -9.63
C LYS A 139 -6.31 -17.65 -8.24
N ALA A 140 -7.43 -18.37 -8.18
CA ALA A 140 -7.84 -19.05 -6.96
C ALA A 140 -6.64 -19.91 -6.57
N VAL A 141 -5.88 -19.47 -5.57
CA VAL A 141 -4.93 -20.35 -4.90
C VAL A 141 -5.85 -21.39 -4.30
N GLY A 142 -5.84 -22.57 -4.94
CA GLY A 142 -6.75 -23.65 -4.64
C GLY A 142 -6.83 -23.85 -3.15
N LYS A 143 -8.04 -24.12 -2.68
CA LYS A 143 -8.32 -24.72 -1.37
C LYS A 143 -7.09 -25.50 -0.93
N THR A 144 -6.34 -25.00 0.04
CA THR A 144 -5.43 -25.86 0.77
C THR A 144 -6.34 -26.99 1.22
N LYS A 145 -6.08 -28.20 0.74
CA LYS A 145 -6.68 -29.41 1.29
C LYS A 145 -6.35 -29.41 2.78
N SER A 146 -7.18 -28.78 3.59
CA SER A 146 -7.36 -29.20 4.97
C SER A 146 -8.15 -30.47 4.81
N CYS A 147 -7.43 -31.59 4.83
CA CYS A 147 -7.98 -32.92 4.71
C CYS A 147 -9.21 -33.02 5.61
N CYS A 148 -10.35 -33.33 4.99
CA CYS A 148 -11.38 -34.10 5.64
C CYS A 148 -10.70 -35.38 6.12
N VAL A 149 -10.63 -35.59 7.43
CA VAL A 149 -10.39 -36.90 8.01
C VAL A 149 -11.69 -37.22 8.73
N ASP A 150 -12.61 -37.81 7.98
CA ASP A 150 -13.19 -39.14 8.22
C ASP A 150 -14.52 -39.30 7.46
N GLU A 151 -14.57 -40.37 6.67
CA GLU A 151 -15.70 -41.05 6.00
C GLU A 151 -16.84 -40.23 5.36
N CYS A 152 -16.91 -40.28 4.02
CA CYS A 152 -18.09 -39.90 3.25
C CYS A 152 -18.75 -41.16 2.66
N SER A 153 -19.98 -41.44 3.08
CA SER A 153 -20.92 -42.33 2.39
C SER A 153 -22.10 -41.49 1.90
N GLY A 154 -22.34 -41.48 0.58
CA GLY A 154 -23.60 -40.99 -0.02
C GLY A 154 -23.59 -39.55 -0.58
N ASP A 155 -24.22 -39.39 -1.73
CA ASP A 155 -24.14 -38.30 -2.73
C ASP A 155 -24.62 -36.88 -2.34
N VAL A 156 -24.66 -36.50 -1.06
CA VAL A 156 -24.98 -35.11 -0.68
C VAL A 156 -24.11 -34.66 0.49
N CYS A 157 -22.98 -34.02 0.17
CA CYS A 157 -22.18 -33.29 1.16
C CYS A 157 -22.76 -31.90 1.39
N THR A 158 -23.59 -31.74 2.42
CA THR A 158 -23.92 -30.43 2.99
C THR A 158 -22.98 -30.16 4.16
N CYS A 159 -22.10 -29.17 4.02
CA CYS A 159 -21.16 -28.80 5.07
C CYS A 159 -21.76 -27.69 5.95
N GLU A 160 -22.37 -28.07 7.07
CA GLU A 160 -22.69 -27.15 8.14
C GLU A 160 -21.41 -26.78 8.93
N ARG A 161 -21.03 -25.49 8.85
CA ARG A 161 -19.84 -24.93 9.51
C ARG A 161 -20.04 -24.84 11.01
N HIS A 162 -19.67 -25.86 11.76
CA HIS A 162 -19.52 -25.78 13.22
C HIS A 162 -18.04 -25.60 13.60
N HIS A 163 -17.46 -24.42 13.34
CA HIS A 163 -16.07 -24.13 13.70
C HIS A 163 -16.02 -23.33 15.02
N SER A 164 -15.42 -23.90 16.07
CA SER A 164 -15.29 -23.24 17.37
C SER A 164 -14.41 -21.98 17.28
N LEU A 165 -14.70 -20.97 18.12
CA LEU A 165 -13.94 -19.71 18.18
C LEU A 165 -12.43 -19.92 18.42
N PHE A 166 -12.05 -21.02 19.07
CA PHE A 166 -10.67 -21.31 19.44
C PHE A 166 -9.81 -21.72 18.24
N SER A 167 -10.41 -22.45 17.29
CA SER A 167 -9.72 -22.86 16.06
C SER A 167 -9.61 -21.71 15.05
N LYS A 168 -10.56 -20.76 15.09
CA LYS A 168 -10.47 -19.47 14.40
C LYS A 168 -9.34 -18.58 14.93
N ILE A 169 -9.16 -18.51 16.25
CA ILE A 169 -8.04 -17.76 16.83
C ILE A 169 -6.69 -18.41 16.47
N LYS A 170 -6.62 -19.74 16.45
CA LYS A 170 -5.42 -20.48 16.03
C LYS A 170 -5.09 -20.28 14.55
N SER A 171 -6.09 -20.26 13.65
CA SER A 171 -5.87 -19.99 12.22
C SER A 171 -5.40 -18.55 12.00
N VAL A 172 -5.97 -17.57 12.69
CA VAL A 172 -5.52 -16.17 12.67
C VAL A 172 -4.06 -16.05 13.09
N PHE A 173 -3.66 -16.71 14.19
CA PHE A 173 -2.29 -16.64 14.68
C PHE A 173 -1.29 -17.35 13.75
N VAL A 174 -1.62 -18.55 13.24
CA VAL A 174 -0.74 -19.28 12.30
C VAL A 174 -0.64 -18.55 10.96
N TYR A 175 -1.72 -17.94 10.49
CA TYR A 175 -1.70 -17.19 9.23
C TYR A 175 -0.88 -15.89 9.34
N ALA A 176 -1.15 -15.11 10.40
CA ALA A 176 -0.47 -13.85 10.69
C ALA A 176 1.03 -14.05 10.98
N PHE A 177 1.39 -15.09 11.72
CA PHE A 177 2.75 -15.28 12.23
C PHE A 177 3.62 -16.20 11.37
N TRP A 178 3.03 -17.10 10.56
CA TRP A 178 3.81 -18.09 9.81
C TRP A 178 3.70 -17.97 8.28
N THR A 179 2.51 -17.77 7.73
CA THR A 179 2.33 -17.74 6.25
C THR A 179 2.68 -16.40 5.62
N MET A 180 2.19 -15.30 6.19
CA MET A 180 2.38 -13.97 5.63
C MET A 180 3.86 -13.48 5.70
N PRO A 181 4.57 -13.64 6.84
CA PRO A 181 5.99 -13.27 6.90
C PRO A 181 6.87 -14.12 5.98
N ARG A 182 6.49 -15.39 5.72
CA ARG A 182 7.21 -16.26 4.80
C ARG A 182 7.01 -15.85 3.33
N ASP A 183 5.82 -15.36 3.00
CA ASP A 183 5.45 -14.96 1.63
C ASP A 183 5.86 -13.53 1.25
N ILE A 184 5.93 -12.61 2.22
CA ILE A 184 6.16 -11.15 2.03
C ILE A 184 7.44 -10.66 2.74
N GLY A 185 7.94 -11.39 3.75
CA GLY A 185 9.03 -10.92 4.60
C GLY A 185 10.38 -10.84 3.89
N LYS A 186 10.65 -11.73 2.93
CA LYS A 186 11.89 -11.66 2.14
C LYS A 186 11.93 -10.38 1.30
N GLU A 187 10.78 -9.97 0.79
CA GLU A 187 10.58 -8.79 -0.04
C GLU A 187 10.71 -7.50 0.75
N ILE A 188 10.11 -7.46 1.96
CA ILE A 188 10.25 -6.33 2.89
C ILE A 188 11.72 -6.18 3.30
N LEU A 189 12.41 -7.29 3.59
CA LEU A 189 13.82 -7.27 3.99
C LEU A 189 14.71 -6.73 2.87
N ILE A 190 14.48 -7.15 1.63
CA ILE A 190 15.20 -6.63 0.45
C ILE A 190 14.92 -5.13 0.26
N GLY A 191 13.66 -4.70 0.41
CA GLY A 191 13.29 -3.29 0.33
C GLY A 191 13.95 -2.43 1.41
N LEU A 192 14.00 -2.92 2.65
CA LEU A 192 14.64 -2.22 3.77
C LEU A 192 16.16 -2.16 3.62
N PHE A 193 16.78 -3.25 3.16
CA PHE A 193 18.21 -3.30 2.86
C PHE A 193 18.58 -2.29 1.76
N LEU A 194 17.79 -2.25 0.67
CA LEU A 194 18.00 -1.31 -0.42
C LEU A 194 17.81 0.14 0.05
N ALA A 195 16.81 0.40 0.90
CA ALA A 195 16.57 1.73 1.48
C ALA A 195 17.77 2.21 2.29
N ALA A 196 18.32 1.38 3.17
CA ALA A 196 19.50 1.68 3.97
C ALA A 196 20.74 1.98 3.09
N LEU A 197 20.90 1.25 1.99
CA LEU A 197 21.98 1.48 1.01
C LEU A 197 21.84 2.84 0.31
N ILE A 198 20.62 3.20 -0.11
CA ILE A 198 20.33 4.47 -0.80
C ILE A 198 20.50 5.66 0.14
N THR A 199 20.00 5.57 1.38
CA THR A 199 20.19 6.64 2.38
C THR A 199 21.66 6.83 2.75
N SER A 200 22.50 5.80 2.62
CA SER A 200 23.93 5.91 2.87
C SER A 200 24.71 6.63 1.75
N ILE A 201 24.13 6.77 0.55
CA ILE A 201 24.86 7.23 -0.65
C ILE A 201 24.43 8.63 -1.11
N ALA A 202 23.31 9.17 -0.65
CA ALA A 202 22.74 10.39 -1.24
C ALA A 202 23.13 11.72 -0.52
N PRO A 203 23.90 12.62 -1.16
CA PRO A 203 24.04 14.01 -0.71
C PRO A 203 22.88 14.83 -1.31
N ILE A 204 21.79 14.96 -0.58
CA ILE A 204 20.55 15.57 -1.08
C ILE A 204 20.61 17.12 -1.02
N GLY A 205 21.59 17.69 -0.31
CA GLY A 205 21.66 19.14 -0.05
C GLY A 205 22.06 20.02 -1.25
N THR A 206 22.83 19.49 -2.21
CA THR A 206 23.48 20.33 -3.24
C THR A 206 22.67 20.44 -4.54
N LEU A 207 21.76 19.50 -4.81
CA LEU A 207 20.91 19.49 -6.01
C LEU A 207 19.67 20.40 -5.90
N ILE A 208 19.30 20.79 -4.67
CA ILE A 208 18.04 21.47 -4.35
C ILE A 208 18.02 22.95 -4.78
N LYS A 209 19.17 23.64 -4.79
CA LYS A 209 19.19 25.10 -5.00
C LYS A 209 19.09 25.54 -6.47
N LEU A 210 19.37 24.67 -7.44
CA LEU A 210 19.42 25.06 -8.86
C LEU A 210 18.35 24.38 -9.74
N TYR A 211 17.76 23.26 -9.29
CA TYR A 211 16.92 22.40 -10.15
C TYR A 211 15.41 22.43 -9.82
N LEU A 212 15.00 23.11 -8.73
CA LEU A 212 13.66 22.97 -8.13
C LEU A 212 12.63 24.06 -8.50
N GLY A 213 13.02 25.07 -9.29
CA GLY A 213 12.14 26.21 -9.62
C GLY A 213 11.19 26.01 -10.81
N GLY A 214 11.32 24.93 -11.58
CA GLY A 214 10.59 24.75 -12.85
C GLY A 214 9.94 23.37 -13.03
N ALA A 215 9.46 23.09 -14.25
CA ALA A 215 8.82 21.82 -14.62
C ALA A 215 9.71 20.58 -14.34
N PHE A 216 11.04 20.75 -14.33
CA PHE A 216 12.00 19.71 -13.95
C PHE A 216 11.87 19.24 -12.50
N GLY A 217 11.32 20.07 -11.59
CA GLY A 217 11.07 19.69 -10.20
C GLY A 217 10.09 18.52 -10.09
N TYR A 218 9.10 18.43 -10.98
CA TYR A 218 8.15 17.31 -11.01
C TYR A 218 8.83 16.00 -11.40
N VAL A 219 9.67 16.02 -12.44
CA VAL A 219 10.40 14.82 -12.90
C VAL A 219 11.40 14.36 -11.83
N PHE A 220 12.14 15.30 -11.24
CA PHE A 220 13.07 15.01 -10.16
C PHE A 220 12.36 14.37 -8.97
N THR A 221 11.25 14.97 -8.51
CA THR A 221 10.46 14.42 -7.42
C THR A 221 9.90 13.04 -7.74
N LEU A 222 9.41 12.81 -8.96
CA LEU A 222 8.83 11.53 -9.34
C LEU A 222 9.88 10.43 -9.32
N VAL A 223 11.05 10.67 -9.92
CA VAL A 223 12.17 9.73 -9.90
C VAL A 223 12.65 9.52 -8.47
N PHE A 224 12.80 10.60 -7.70
CA PHE A 224 13.22 10.52 -6.31
C PHE A 224 12.23 9.74 -5.45
N GLY A 225 10.92 10.00 -5.56
CA GLY A 225 9.87 9.28 -4.84
C GLY A 225 9.73 7.81 -5.27
N LEU A 226 10.09 7.48 -6.51
CA LEU A 226 10.12 6.11 -7.01
C LEU A 226 11.28 5.30 -6.42
N PHE A 227 12.45 5.94 -6.29
CA PHE A 227 13.67 5.31 -5.77
C PHE A 227 13.72 5.32 -4.24
N MET A 228 13.19 6.36 -3.61
CA MET A 228 13.30 6.53 -2.16
C MET A 228 12.13 5.84 -1.45
N TYR A 229 12.45 4.92 -0.54
CA TYR A 229 11.46 4.27 0.29
C TYR A 229 11.01 5.23 1.40
N LEU A 230 9.88 5.91 1.19
CA LEU A 230 9.28 6.81 2.17
C LEU A 230 8.02 6.15 2.76
N CYS A 231 8.03 5.91 4.08
CA CYS A 231 6.78 5.67 4.80
C CYS A 231 5.93 6.94 4.76
N SER A 232 4.59 6.82 4.73
CA SER A 232 3.66 7.96 4.65
C SER A 232 3.95 9.07 5.68
N THR A 233 4.41 8.67 6.88
CA THR A 233 4.81 9.60 7.96
C THR A 233 6.13 10.34 7.67
N GLY A 234 7.06 9.71 6.93
CA GLY A 234 8.39 10.25 6.64
C GLY A 234 8.43 11.19 5.44
N SER A 235 7.47 11.10 4.51
CA SER A 235 7.40 12.02 3.37
C SER A 235 6.97 13.43 3.78
N VAL A 236 6.14 13.60 4.82
CA VAL A 236 5.64 14.92 5.23
C VAL A 236 6.75 15.86 5.76
N PRO A 237 7.61 15.46 6.71
CA PRO A 237 8.70 16.33 7.19
C PRO A 237 9.72 16.62 6.09
N LEU A 238 9.98 15.65 5.21
CA LEU A 238 10.87 15.81 4.06
C LEU A 238 10.34 16.89 3.11
N VAL A 239 9.04 16.81 2.77
CA VAL A 239 8.39 17.79 1.90
C VAL A 239 8.39 19.16 2.54
N HIS A 240 8.13 19.27 3.85
CA HIS A 240 8.23 20.54 4.58
C HIS A 240 9.62 21.17 4.47
N ALA A 241 10.68 20.35 4.61
CA ALA A 241 12.05 20.81 4.46
C ALA A 241 12.33 21.31 3.03
N PHE A 242 11.82 20.62 2.01
CA PHE A 242 11.98 21.02 0.61
C PHE A 242 11.17 22.27 0.24
N VAL A 243 9.95 22.41 0.73
CA VAL A 243 9.15 23.64 0.57
C VAL A 243 9.89 24.83 1.18
N LYS A 244 10.43 24.67 2.40
CA LYS A 244 11.27 25.72 3.03
C LYS A 244 12.55 26.02 2.27
N ALA A 245 13.09 25.05 1.54
CA ALA A 245 14.25 25.23 0.68
C ALA A 245 13.92 25.86 -0.69
N GLY A 246 12.65 26.16 -0.98
CA GLY A 246 12.20 26.81 -2.22
C GLY A 246 11.66 25.87 -3.30
N MET A 247 11.28 24.63 -2.95
CA MET A 247 10.65 23.70 -3.89
C MET A 247 9.27 24.16 -4.31
N ASN A 248 8.92 23.97 -5.60
CA ASN A 248 7.56 24.18 -6.09
C ASN A 248 6.53 23.39 -5.23
N THR A 249 5.42 24.04 -4.86
CA THR A 249 4.32 23.45 -4.09
C THR A 249 3.67 22.27 -4.81
N GLY A 250 3.57 22.30 -6.14
CA GLY A 250 3.07 21.15 -6.91
C GLY A 250 4.02 19.95 -6.87
N ALA A 251 5.33 20.17 -7.03
CA ALA A 251 6.33 19.10 -6.88
C ALA A 251 6.34 18.53 -5.45
N SER A 252 6.08 19.36 -4.46
CA SER A 252 5.91 18.94 -3.05
C SER A 252 4.72 17.99 -2.89
N MET A 253 3.61 18.30 -3.55
CA MET A 253 2.43 17.46 -3.54
C MET A 253 2.62 16.14 -4.28
N LEU A 254 3.36 16.17 -5.39
CA LEU A 254 3.70 14.96 -6.13
C LEU A 254 4.50 13.98 -5.25
N LEU A 255 5.43 14.49 -4.44
CA LEU A 255 6.21 13.65 -3.53
C LEU A 255 5.33 13.00 -2.45
N LEU A 256 4.36 13.77 -1.92
CA LEU A 256 3.40 13.28 -0.91
C LEU A 256 2.47 12.20 -1.46
N LEU A 257 2.02 12.32 -2.70
CA LEU A 257 1.14 11.36 -3.35
C LEU A 257 1.89 10.13 -3.87
N ALA A 258 2.99 10.33 -4.60
CA ALA A 258 3.73 9.24 -5.23
C ALA A 258 4.54 8.44 -4.20
N GLY A 259 5.27 9.10 -3.29
CA GLY A 259 6.24 8.44 -2.40
C GLY A 259 5.69 7.23 -1.63
N PRO A 260 4.58 7.35 -0.87
CA PRO A 260 4.03 6.24 -0.10
C PRO A 260 3.43 5.12 -0.96
N VAL A 261 3.02 5.45 -2.19
CA VAL A 261 2.26 4.57 -3.08
C VAL A 261 3.22 3.79 -4.00
N THR A 262 4.29 4.43 -4.46
CA THR A 262 5.33 3.88 -5.36
C THR A 262 6.57 3.43 -4.61
N SER A 263 6.39 2.80 -3.45
CA SER A 263 7.50 2.25 -2.69
C SER A 263 8.03 0.95 -3.32
N PHE A 264 9.34 0.67 -3.18
CA PHE A 264 9.91 -0.59 -3.69
C PHE A 264 9.21 -1.83 -3.10
N GLY A 265 8.81 -1.77 -1.82
CA GLY A 265 8.07 -2.85 -1.15
C GLY A 265 6.71 -3.12 -1.78
N THR A 266 5.92 -2.07 -2.05
CA THR A 266 4.61 -2.22 -2.72
C THR A 266 4.79 -2.74 -4.15
N MET A 267 5.78 -2.22 -4.90
CA MET A 267 6.09 -2.71 -6.24
C MET A 267 6.47 -4.19 -6.26
N LEU A 268 7.30 -4.66 -5.33
CA LEU A 268 7.79 -6.03 -5.34
C LEU A 268 6.68 -7.03 -4.99
N VAL A 269 5.80 -6.66 -4.06
CA VAL A 269 4.58 -7.43 -3.75
C VAL A 269 3.61 -7.43 -4.92
N VAL A 270 3.34 -6.28 -5.54
CA VAL A 270 2.46 -6.19 -6.72
C VAL A 270 3.02 -7.04 -7.87
N ARG A 271 4.33 -6.99 -8.10
CA ARG A 271 5.01 -7.81 -9.12
C ARG A 271 4.86 -9.30 -8.86
N LYS A 272 5.02 -9.73 -7.61
CA LYS A 272 4.95 -11.15 -7.22
C LYS A 272 3.52 -11.69 -7.25
N GLN A 273 2.55 -10.90 -6.81
CA GLN A 273 1.15 -11.32 -6.69
C GLN A 273 0.37 -11.19 -8.01
N PHE A 274 0.60 -10.10 -8.75
CA PHE A 274 -0.18 -9.75 -9.93
C PHE A 274 0.62 -9.81 -11.24
N GLY A 275 1.95 -9.91 -11.16
CA GLY A 275 2.83 -10.02 -12.33
C GLY A 275 3.34 -8.69 -12.87
N ASN A 276 4.28 -8.77 -13.82
CA ASN A 276 5.03 -7.59 -14.29
C ASN A 276 4.18 -6.63 -15.14
N LYS A 277 3.17 -7.14 -15.86
CA LYS A 277 2.26 -6.30 -16.67
C LYS A 277 1.45 -5.35 -15.80
N ILE A 278 0.91 -5.87 -14.70
CA ILE A 278 0.10 -5.08 -13.76
C ILE A 278 0.99 -4.10 -12.99
N LEU A 279 2.21 -4.49 -12.63
CA LEU A 279 3.19 -3.56 -12.06
C LEU A 279 3.45 -2.35 -12.99
N ALA A 280 3.71 -2.60 -14.28
CA ALA A 280 3.99 -1.52 -15.22
C ALA A 280 2.80 -0.55 -15.33
N VAL A 281 1.58 -1.09 -15.45
CA VAL A 281 0.34 -0.30 -15.47
C VAL A 281 0.18 0.49 -14.16
N TYR A 282 0.46 -0.14 -13.03
CA TYR A 282 0.38 0.49 -11.71
C TYR A 282 1.29 1.72 -11.62
N VAL A 283 2.58 1.56 -11.93
CA VAL A 283 3.56 2.66 -11.86
C VAL A 283 3.25 3.77 -12.86
N ILE A 284 2.91 3.42 -14.11
CA ILE A 284 2.58 4.40 -15.16
C ILE A 284 1.34 5.20 -14.76
N THR A 285 0.30 4.53 -14.28
CA THR A 285 -0.95 5.19 -13.93
C THR A 285 -0.77 6.13 -12.74
N ILE A 286 -0.08 5.69 -11.68
CA ILE A 286 0.21 6.57 -10.54
C ILE A 286 1.03 7.77 -10.98
N SER A 287 2.05 7.55 -11.81
CA SER A 287 2.90 8.63 -12.32
C SER A 287 2.08 9.68 -13.07
N ILE A 288 1.20 9.25 -14.00
CA ILE A 288 0.36 10.15 -14.80
C ILE A 288 -0.65 10.87 -13.92
N VAL A 289 -1.41 10.14 -13.10
CA VAL A 289 -2.51 10.71 -12.31
C VAL A 289 -1.97 11.62 -11.21
N ALA A 290 -0.89 11.22 -10.54
CA ALA A 290 -0.27 12.07 -9.52
C ALA A 290 0.34 13.33 -10.13
N LEU A 291 0.92 13.28 -11.34
CA LEU A 291 1.38 14.47 -12.05
C LEU A 291 0.24 15.41 -12.39
N ILE A 292 -0.88 14.90 -12.92
CA ILE A 292 -2.05 15.71 -13.27
C ILE A 292 -2.59 16.40 -12.01
N LEU A 293 -2.85 15.65 -10.94
CA LEU A 293 -3.38 16.21 -9.68
C LEU A 293 -2.42 17.23 -9.05
N SER A 294 -1.10 16.97 -9.14
CA SER A 294 -0.10 17.89 -8.59
C SER A 294 0.06 19.16 -9.42
N TYR A 295 -0.13 19.07 -10.74
CA TYR A 295 -0.14 20.21 -11.63
C TYR A 295 -1.39 21.08 -11.42
N GLU A 296 -2.57 20.46 -11.26
CA GLU A 296 -3.79 21.17 -10.88
C GLU A 296 -3.64 21.90 -9.55
N PHE A 297 -3.01 21.28 -8.56
CA PHE A 297 -2.71 21.94 -7.29
C PHE A 297 -1.77 23.14 -7.44
N SER A 298 -0.82 23.08 -8.37
CA SER A 298 0.11 24.18 -8.63
C SER A 298 -0.54 25.40 -9.27
N LEU A 299 -1.74 25.26 -9.83
CA LEU A 299 -2.52 26.36 -10.42
C LEU A 299 -3.42 27.08 -9.39
N ILE A 300 -3.62 26.48 -8.21
CA ILE A 300 -4.46 26.98 -7.11
C ILE A 300 -3.63 27.79 -6.10
#